data_AF-A0A970HN99-F1
#
_entry.id   AF-A0A970HN99-F1
#
_cell.length_a   1.000
_cell.length_b   1.000
_cell.length_c   1.000
_cell.angle_alpha   90.00
_cell.angle_beta   90.00
_cell.angle_gamma   90.00
#
_symmetry.space_group_name_H-M   'P 1'
#
loop_
_entity.id
_entity.type
_entity.pdbx_description
1 polymer ?
#
loop_
_entity_poly.entity_id
_entity_poly.type
_entity_poly.pdbx_seq_one_letter_code
_entity_poly.pdbx_strand_id
1 'polypeptide(L)' 'MNAESQQLQLLASETFKKAELHRVVTFLNRSLKSRGLIFGLEKTGEDYSIRIYTGPADDDG' A
#
# COMPACT_ATOMS: atom_id res chain seq x y z
N MET A 1 33.18 -10.24 4.21
CA MET A 1 31.82 -10.06 4.73
C MET A 1 30.93 -9.89 3.53
N ASN A 2 30.19 -10.95 3.19
CA ASN A 2 29.45 -11.02 1.92
C ASN A 2 28.24 -10.08 2.00
N ALA A 3 28.13 -9.19 1.02
CA ALA A 3 26.91 -8.45 0.74
C ALA A 3 25.88 -9.48 0.27
N GLU A 4 25.13 -10.06 1.21
CA GLU A 4 23.92 -10.79 0.90
C GLU A 4 22.99 -9.81 0.19
N SER A 5 22.86 -9.98 -1.12
CA SER A 5 21.86 -9.32 -1.94
C SER A 5 20.52 -9.47 -1.22
N GLN A 6 20.03 -8.38 -0.63
CA GLN A 6 18.71 -8.34 0.00
C GLN A 6 17.68 -8.61 -1.11
N GLN A 7 17.34 -9.89 -1.26
CA GLN A 7 16.43 -10.34 -2.27
C GLN A 7 15.07 -9.72 -1.94
N LEU A 8 14.54 -8.90 -2.86
CA LEU A 8 13.26 -8.24 -2.67
C LEU A 8 12.20 -9.29 -2.40
N GLN A 9 11.63 -9.28 -1.19
CA GLN A 9 10.53 -10.15 -0.84
C GLN A 9 9.22 -9.56 -1.35
N LEU A 10 8.54 -10.29 -2.23
CA LEU A 10 7.20 -9.91 -2.68
C LEU A 10 6.20 -10.14 -1.55
N LEU A 11 5.64 -9.06 -1.01
CA LEU A 11 4.64 -9.14 0.07
C LEU A 11 3.22 -9.39 -0.46
N ALA A 12 2.87 -8.77 -1.59
CA ALA A 12 1.59 -8.94 -2.26
C ALA A 12 1.68 -8.43 -3.71
N SER A 13 0.83 -8.93 -4.60
CA SER A 13 0.67 -8.44 -5.97
C SER A 13 -0.79 -8.54 -6.39
N GLU A 14 -1.32 -7.52 -7.06
CA GLU A 14 -2.66 -7.52 -7.63
C GLU A 14 -2.65 -6.77 -8.96
N THR A 15 -3.36 -7.32 -9.95
CA THR A 15 -3.52 -6.70 -11.27
C THR A 15 -4.92 -6.09 -11.39
N PHE A 16 -5.01 -4.87 -11.87
CA PHE A 16 -6.27 -4.11 -12.01
C PHE A 16 -6.31 -3.33 -13.33
N LYS A 17 -7.52 -3.06 -13.83
CA LYS A 17 -7.73 -2.20 -14.99
C LYS A 17 -7.58 -0.73 -14.59
N LYS A 18 -7.27 0.14 -15.55
CA LYS A 18 -7.11 1.60 -15.32
C LYS A 18 -8.33 2.25 -14.65
N ALA A 19 -9.54 1.76 -14.92
CA ALA A 19 -10.78 2.27 -14.34
C ALA A 19 -10.98 1.90 -12.85
N GLU A 20 -10.12 1.05 -12.29
CA GLU A 20 -10.28 0.47 -10.95
C GLU A 20 -9.31 1.09 -9.93
N LEU A 21 -9.00 2.38 -10.08
CA LEU A 21 -7.98 3.05 -9.23
C LEU A 21 -8.28 2.94 -7.73
N HIS A 22 -9.56 2.89 -7.35
CA HIS A 22 -9.99 2.66 -5.96
C HIS A 22 -9.48 1.31 -5.39
N ARG A 23 -9.34 0.27 -6.22
CA ARG A 23 -8.81 -1.04 -5.81
C ARG A 23 -7.35 -0.97 -5.38
N VAL A 24 -6.59 -0.02 -5.90
CA VAL A 24 -5.19 0.20 -5.50
C VAL A 24 -5.11 0.49 -4.01
N VAL A 25 -5.94 1.41 -3.51
CA VAL A 25 -5.93 1.78 -2.09
C VAL A 25 -6.49 0.67 -1.21
N THR A 26 -7.52 -0.05 -1.66
CA THR A 26 -8.01 -1.24 -0.95
C THR A 26 -6.91 -2.30 -0.84
N PHE A 27 -6.19 -2.57 -1.93
CA PHE A 27 -5.09 -3.52 -1.96
C PHE A 27 -3.95 -3.12 -1.01
N LEU A 28 -3.54 -1.85 -1.04
CA LEU A 28 -2.48 -1.32 -0.16
C LEU A 28 -2.88 -1.42 1.32
N ASN A 29 -4.09 -0.97 1.68
CA ASN A 29 -4.58 -1.08 3.05
C ASN A 29 -4.67 -2.55 3.50
N ARG A 30 -5.23 -3.45 2.68
CA ARG A 30 -5.31 -4.88 3.05
C ARG A 30 -3.92 -5.52 3.23
N SER A 31 -2.94 -5.09 2.43
CA SER A 31 -1.61 -5.71 2.43
C SER A 31 -0.67 -5.12 3.49
N LEU A 32 -0.90 -3.87 3.93
CA LEU A 32 0.05 -3.11 4.75
C LEU A 32 -0.55 -2.47 6.02
N LYS A 33 -1.86 -2.57 6.26
CA LYS A 33 -2.50 -2.02 7.49
C LYS A 33 -1.90 -2.59 8.78
N SER A 34 -1.52 -3.87 8.78
CA SER A 34 -0.83 -4.51 9.91
C SER A 34 0.54 -3.87 10.22
N ARG A 35 1.09 -3.06 9.32
CA ARG A 35 2.32 -2.29 9.55
C ARG A 35 2.06 -0.88 10.07
N GLY A 36 0.82 -0.56 10.48
CA GLY A 36 0.43 0.77 10.93
C GLY A 36 0.38 1.82 9.83
N LEU A 37 0.28 1.40 8.57
CA LEU A 37 0.18 2.29 7.42
C LEU A 37 -1.23 2.27 6.84
N ILE A 38 -1.81 3.46 6.65
CA ILE A 38 -3.10 3.66 6.00
C ILE A 38 -2.87 4.45 4.71
N PHE A 39 -3.45 3.96 3.63
CA PHE A 39 -3.37 4.55 2.30
C PHE A 39 -4.71 5.20 1.96
N GLY A 40 -4.66 6.39 1.36
CA GLY A 40 -5.80 7.13 0.85
C GLY A 40 -5.63 7.47 -0.63
N LEU A 41 -6.75 7.58 -1.35
CA LEU A 41 -6.79 8.09 -2.71
C LEU A 41 -7.57 9.40 -2.70
N GLU A 42 -6.96 10.45 -3.21
CA GLU A 42 -7.64 11.73 -3.42
C GLU A 42 -7.66 12.04 -4.92
N LYS A 43 -8.78 12.59 -5.39
CA LYS A 43 -8.93 13.08 -6.75
C LYS A 43 -8.96 14.61 -6.72
N THR A 44 -8.10 15.24 -7.50
CA THR A 44 -8.03 16.70 -7.62
C THR A 44 -8.12 17.06 -9.10
N GLY A 45 -9.30 17.47 -9.55
CA GLY A 45 -9.55 17.67 -10.98
C GLY A 45 -9.47 16.36 -11.76
N GLU A 46 -8.54 16.28 -12.70
CA GLU A 46 -8.27 15.07 -13.50
C GLU A 46 -7.19 14.17 -12.87
N ASP A 47 -6.45 14.69 -11.88
CA ASP A 47 -5.33 14.01 -11.26
C ASP A 47 -5.78 13.18 -10.04
N TYR A 48 -4.99 12.15 -9.75
CA TYR A 48 -5.13 11.33 -8.56
C TYR A 48 -3.85 11.38 -7.75
N SER A 49 -3.96 11.60 -6.45
CA SER A 49 -2.85 11.52 -5.50
C SER A 49 -3.06 10.37 -4.52
N ILE A 50 -1.98 9.65 -4.22
CA ILE A 50 -1.94 8.65 -3.15
C ILE A 50 -1.36 9.33 -1.92
N ARG A 51 -2.05 9.17 -0.78
CA ARG A 51 -1.60 9.65 0.52
C ARG A 51 -1.31 8.46 1.43
N ILE A 52 -0.27 8.60 2.26
CA ILE A 52 0.14 7.58 3.22
C ILE A 52 0.11 8.22 4.61
N TYR A 53 -0.56 7.57 5.53
CA TYR A 53 -0.74 8.01 6.91
C TYR A 53 -0.22 6.93 7.86
N THR A 54 0.25 7.35 9.02
CA THR A 54 0.42 6.45 10.17
C THR A 54 -0.94 6.26 10.84
N GLY A 55 -1.43 5.03 10.85
CA GLY A 55 -2.61 4.64 11.63
C GLY A 55 -2.21 4.04 12.97
N PRO A 56 -3.17 3.74 13.87
CA PRO A 56 -2.91 2.76 14.90
C PRO A 56 -2.47 1.48 14.16
N ALA A 57 -1.23 1.04 14.38
CA ALA A 57 -0.90 -0.34 14.05
C ALA A 57 -1.94 -1.20 14.78
N ASP A 58 -2.50 -2.20 14.09
CA ASP A 58 -3.24 -3.23 14.79
C ASP A 58 -2.21 -3.90 15.70
N ASP A 59 -2.11 -3.41 16.94
CA ASP A 59 -1.31 -3.99 18.01
C ASP A 59 -2.12 -5.23 18.42
N ASP A 60 -1.91 -6.31 17.68
CA ASP A 60 -2.32 -7.64 18.10
C ASP A 60 -1.50 -7.97 19.36
N GLY A 61 -2.01 -7.49 20.50
CA GLY A 61 -1.47 -7.75 21.84
C GLY A 61 -1.46 -9.23 22.21
#